data_AF-A0A1G7B5J9-F1
#
_entry.id   AF-A0A1G7B5J9-F1
#
_cell.length_a   1.000
_cell.length_b   1.000
_cell.length_c   1.000
_cell.angle_alpha   90.00
_cell.angle_beta   90.00
_cell.angle_gamma   90.00
#
_symmetry.space_group_name_H-M   'P 1'
#
loop_
_entity.id
_entity.type
_entity.pdbx_description
1 polymer ?
#
loop_
_entity_poly.entity_id
_entity_poly.type
_entity_poly.pdbx_seq_one_letter_code
_entity_poly.pdbx_strand_id
1 'polypeptide(L)'
;MAGIFDGAVQNLIDAFSRLPSIGPKSAQRIVFYLLEQDEAEVKELADALLAVKEKVHFCEICGNVTEQKVCTICSDPRRSEETICVVEEAKDIVAIERTREYRGKYHVLGGSINPIRGIGPEDLRIRELLQRLQNGAVQEVILATDPNIEGEATAAYIIRLLSPIGIKISRLASGLPVGGDLEYADEITLSRAFEGRTKVAGFDAAPAQPATPEAATDPATPPNPPAAPAAETGPTANTNPPATPDGETSRAAHPNPPAAPKN
;
A
#
# COMPACT_ATOMS: atom_id res chain seq x y z
N MET A 1 7.18 1.94 -46.16
CA MET A 1 8.10 2.83 -46.91
C MET A 1 9.33 2.00 -47.20
N ALA A 2 9.61 1.73 -48.48
CA ALA A 2 10.87 1.07 -48.86
C ALA A 2 12.03 1.98 -48.44
N GLY A 3 12.93 1.44 -47.62
CA GLY A 3 14.07 2.19 -47.08
C GLY A 3 14.96 2.69 -48.21
N ILE A 4 15.23 4.00 -48.23
CA ILE A 4 16.24 4.62 -49.09
C ILE A 4 17.65 4.23 -48.61
N PHE A 5 17.76 3.77 -47.36
CA PHE A 5 19.00 3.35 -46.72
C PHE A 5 19.13 1.82 -46.75
N ASP A 6 20.36 1.32 -46.86
CA ASP A 6 20.69 -0.11 -46.84
C ASP A 6 21.75 -0.41 -45.77
N GLY A 7 21.85 -1.66 -45.35
CA GLY A 7 22.85 -2.15 -44.41
C GLY A 7 22.68 -1.63 -42.98
N ALA A 8 23.81 -1.25 -42.36
CA ALA A 8 23.88 -0.93 -40.93
C ALA A 8 22.95 0.22 -40.50
N VAL A 9 22.78 1.22 -41.37
CA VAL A 9 21.93 2.40 -41.09
C VAL A 9 20.47 1.99 -40.98
N GLN A 10 19.95 1.25 -41.96
CA GLN A 10 18.54 0.82 -41.96
C GLN A 10 18.25 -0.11 -40.77
N ASN A 11 19.15 -1.04 -40.47
CA ASN A 11 19.03 -1.95 -39.33
C ASN A 11 18.89 -1.19 -37.99
N LEU A 12 19.68 -0.14 -37.79
CA LEU A 12 19.62 0.64 -36.55
C LEU A 12 18.36 1.52 -36.48
N ILE A 13 17.91 2.07 -37.61
CA ILE A 13 16.62 2.81 -37.69
C ILE A 13 15.47 1.89 -37.29
N ASP A 14 15.44 0.67 -37.83
CA ASP A 14 14.38 -0.30 -37.53
C ASP A 14 14.47 -0.77 -36.06
N ALA A 15 15.67 -0.94 -35.52
CA ALA A 15 15.87 -1.28 -34.13
C ALA A 15 15.32 -0.19 -33.18
N PHE A 16 15.67 1.09 -33.40
CA PHE A 16 15.17 2.18 -32.58
C PHE A 16 13.67 2.44 -32.76
N SER A 17 13.13 2.20 -33.95
CA SER A 17 11.68 2.37 -34.22
C SER A 17 10.79 1.36 -33.48
N ARG A 18 11.37 0.28 -32.93
CA ARG A 18 10.64 -0.68 -32.08
C ARG A 18 10.53 -0.23 -30.62
N LEU A 19 11.26 0.80 -30.21
CA LEU A 19 11.19 1.31 -28.85
C LEU A 19 9.88 2.10 -28.65
N PRO A 20 9.27 2.05 -27.45
CA PRO A 20 8.09 2.85 -27.16
C PRO A 20 8.41 4.33 -27.37
N SER A 21 7.46 5.06 -27.95
CA SER A 21 7.55 6.51 -28.21
C SER A 21 8.57 6.97 -29.28
N ILE A 22 9.31 6.05 -29.93
CA ILE A 22 10.24 6.39 -31.02
C ILE A 22 9.66 5.92 -32.35
N GLY A 23 9.16 6.87 -33.15
CA GLY A 23 8.71 6.59 -34.52
C GLY A 23 9.86 6.59 -35.54
N PRO A 24 9.61 6.13 -36.79
CA PRO A 24 10.64 6.02 -37.83
C PRO A 24 11.43 7.31 -38.11
N LYS A 25 10.75 8.47 -38.08
CA LYS A 25 11.40 9.78 -38.27
C LYS A 25 12.33 10.15 -37.13
N SER A 26 11.93 9.87 -35.88
CA SER A 26 12.75 10.12 -34.70
C SER A 26 13.94 9.16 -34.65
N ALA A 27 13.71 7.87 -34.96
CA ALA A 27 14.76 6.87 -35.08
C ALA A 27 15.81 7.29 -36.12
N GLN A 28 15.39 7.71 -37.32
CA GLN A 28 16.29 8.23 -38.34
C GLN A 28 17.13 9.41 -37.82
N ARG A 29 16.51 10.40 -37.17
CA ARG A 29 17.27 11.53 -36.58
C ARG A 29 18.33 11.09 -35.57
N ILE A 30 18.02 10.11 -34.72
CA ILE A 30 18.98 9.57 -33.75
C ILE A 30 20.13 8.86 -34.46
N VAL A 31 19.84 8.05 -35.48
CA VAL A 31 20.89 7.32 -36.23
C VAL A 31 21.83 8.28 -36.96
N PHE A 32 21.31 9.33 -37.59
CA PHE A 32 22.16 10.33 -38.24
C PHE A 32 22.98 11.14 -37.25
N TYR A 33 22.45 11.43 -36.06
CA TYR A 33 23.25 12.02 -34.97
C TYR A 33 24.43 11.11 -34.58
N LEU A 34 24.20 9.80 -34.43
CA LEU A 34 25.24 8.84 -34.07
C LEU A 34 26.32 8.66 -35.15
N LEU A 35 26.01 8.89 -36.43
CA LEU A 35 27.00 8.88 -37.52
C LEU A 35 27.99 10.03 -37.43
N GLU A 36 27.61 11.13 -36.77
CA GLU A 36 28.45 12.31 -36.57
C GLU A 36 29.27 12.25 -35.27
N GLN A 37 29.02 11.25 -34.41
CA GLN A 37 29.74 11.09 -33.14
C GLN A 37 31.01 10.25 -33.30
N ASP A 38 31.96 10.43 -32.36
CA ASP A 38 33.17 9.63 -32.30
C ASP A 38 32.87 8.16 -31.93
N GLU A 39 33.68 7.23 -32.45
CA GLU A 39 33.52 5.79 -32.21
C GLU A 39 33.49 5.42 -30.72
N ALA A 40 34.25 6.16 -29.89
CA ALA A 40 34.28 5.96 -28.44
C ALA A 40 32.90 6.21 -27.79
N GLU A 41 32.20 7.28 -28.16
CA GLU A 41 30.88 7.60 -27.60
C GLU A 41 29.82 6.58 -28.01
N VAL A 42 29.85 6.15 -29.27
CA VAL A 42 28.92 5.12 -29.78
C VAL A 42 29.16 3.79 -29.06
N LYS A 43 30.43 3.45 -28.79
CA LYS A 43 30.79 2.25 -28.05
C LYS A 43 30.33 2.31 -26.59
N GLU A 44 30.52 3.44 -25.91
CA GLU A 44 30.02 3.63 -24.53
C GLU A 44 28.50 3.46 -24.45
N LEU A 45 27.75 3.99 -25.42
CA LEU A 45 26.29 3.79 -25.49
C LEU A 45 25.94 2.31 -25.69
N ALA A 46 26.62 1.61 -26.60
CA ALA A 46 26.40 0.19 -26.84
C ALA A 46 26.69 -0.65 -25.58
N ASP A 47 27.80 -0.38 -24.91
CA ASP A 47 28.20 -1.05 -23.66
C ASP A 47 27.17 -0.79 -22.54
N ALA A 48 26.64 0.42 -22.43
CA ALA A 48 25.59 0.75 -21.45
C ALA A 48 24.28 -0.02 -21.72
N LEU A 49 23.86 -0.15 -22.98
CA LEU A 49 22.67 -0.92 -23.36
C LEU A 49 22.82 -2.40 -23.01
N LEU A 50 23.99 -2.98 -23.28
CA LEU A 50 24.29 -4.38 -22.95
C LEU A 50 24.37 -4.58 -21.44
N ALA A 51 25.06 -3.68 -20.72
CA ALA A 51 25.21 -3.76 -19.27
C ALA A 51 23.87 -3.81 -18.54
N VAL A 52 22.87 -3.04 -18.96
CA VAL A 52 21.52 -3.09 -18.37
C VAL A 52 20.88 -4.48 -18.56
N LYS A 53 21.05 -5.12 -19.71
CA LYS A 53 20.47 -6.45 -19.93
C LYS A 53 21.22 -7.58 -19.24
N GLU A 54 22.51 -7.43 -19.03
CA GLU A 54 23.36 -8.44 -18.41
C GLU A 54 23.38 -8.36 -16.88
N LYS A 55 23.47 -7.15 -16.32
CA LYS A 55 23.72 -6.94 -14.90
C LYS A 55 22.47 -6.67 -14.10
N VAL A 56 21.45 -6.07 -14.71
CA VAL A 56 20.28 -5.61 -13.99
C VAL A 56 19.24 -6.73 -13.91
N HIS A 57 18.82 -7.03 -12.68
CA HIS A 57 17.81 -8.03 -12.38
C HIS A 57 16.86 -7.51 -11.30
N PHE A 58 15.96 -8.37 -10.84
CA PHE A 58 15.03 -8.05 -9.77
C PHE A 58 15.62 -8.44 -8.41
N CYS A 59 15.38 -7.60 -7.41
CA CYS A 59 15.71 -7.83 -6.01
C CYS A 59 14.97 -9.07 -5.48
N GLU A 60 15.70 -9.95 -4.80
CA GLU A 60 15.15 -11.20 -4.25
C GLU A 60 14.08 -10.96 -3.17
N ILE A 61 14.11 -9.80 -2.50
CA ILE A 61 13.18 -9.46 -1.41
C ILE A 61 11.94 -8.73 -1.93
N CYS A 62 12.14 -7.63 -2.66
CA CYS A 62 11.04 -6.71 -2.99
C CYS A 62 10.70 -6.64 -4.48
N GLY A 63 11.42 -7.33 -5.36
CA GLY A 63 11.18 -7.25 -6.80
C GLY A 63 11.55 -5.92 -7.47
N ASN A 64 12.20 -4.98 -6.77
CA ASN A 64 12.74 -3.76 -7.40
C ASN A 64 13.93 -4.07 -8.31
N VAL A 65 14.20 -3.21 -9.28
CA VAL A 65 15.32 -3.32 -10.22
C VAL A 65 16.65 -2.96 -9.53
N THR A 66 17.67 -3.80 -9.70
CA THR A 66 19.00 -3.62 -9.09
C THR A 66 20.06 -4.49 -9.77
N GLU A 67 21.33 -4.11 -9.66
CA GLU A 67 22.48 -4.95 -10.07
C GLU A 67 22.97 -5.89 -8.95
N GLN A 68 22.43 -5.75 -7.74
CA GLN A 68 22.81 -6.52 -6.56
C GLN A 68 21.68 -7.50 -6.21
N LYS A 69 21.99 -8.61 -5.53
CA LYS A 69 20.95 -9.56 -5.04
C LYS A 69 19.83 -8.87 -4.26
N VAL A 70 20.20 -7.90 -3.43
CA VAL A 70 19.30 -7.10 -2.61
C VAL A 70 19.46 -5.63 -2.99
N CYS A 71 18.37 -4.95 -3.30
CA CYS A 71 18.41 -3.54 -3.68
C CYS A 71 18.80 -2.63 -2.49
N THR A 72 19.30 -1.45 -2.83
CA THR A 72 19.75 -0.44 -1.85
C THR A 72 18.68 -0.04 -0.84
N ILE A 73 17.41 -0.04 -1.24
CA ILE A 73 16.28 0.25 -0.34
C ILE A 73 16.12 -0.87 0.70
N CYS A 74 16.23 -2.13 0.28
CA CYS A 74 16.10 -3.26 1.20
C CYS A 74 17.28 -3.35 2.17
N SER A 75 18.50 -3.09 1.70
CA SER A 75 19.70 -3.15 2.54
C SER A 75 19.90 -1.91 3.43
N ASP A 76 19.19 -0.80 3.20
CA ASP A 76 19.33 0.41 4.04
C ASP A 76 18.70 0.21 5.43
N PRO A 77 19.48 0.24 6.52
CA PRO A 77 18.97 0.06 7.89
C PRO A 77 18.22 1.28 8.43
N ARG A 78 18.29 2.44 7.75
CA ARG A 78 17.58 3.66 8.17
C ARG A 78 16.09 3.63 7.79
N ARG A 79 15.68 2.65 6.98
CA ARG A 79 14.30 2.51 6.52
C ARG A 79 13.53 1.59 7.46
N SER A 80 12.29 1.97 7.76
CA SER A 80 11.41 1.19 8.63
C SER A 80 11.02 -0.13 7.98
N GLU A 81 11.19 -1.23 8.73
CA GLU A 81 10.70 -2.57 8.34
C GLU A 81 9.23 -2.79 8.68
N GLU A 82 8.63 -1.87 9.45
CA GLU A 82 7.24 -1.98 9.92
C GLU A 82 6.23 -1.63 8.82
N THR A 83 6.66 -1.00 7.74
CA THR A 83 5.77 -0.55 6.66
C THR A 83 6.25 -1.05 5.30
N ILE A 84 5.33 -1.59 4.51
CA ILE A 84 5.58 -2.01 3.12
C ILE A 84 4.64 -1.26 2.18
N CYS A 85 5.21 -0.55 1.21
CA CYS A 85 4.47 0.05 0.11
C CYS A 85 4.48 -0.86 -1.11
N VAL A 86 3.30 -1.37 -1.48
CA VAL A 86 3.09 -2.27 -2.61
C VAL A 86 2.81 -1.44 -3.86
N VAL A 87 3.61 -1.63 -4.90
CA VAL A 87 3.50 -0.94 -6.21
C VAL A 87 3.39 -1.95 -7.35
N GLU A 88 2.87 -1.52 -8.50
CA GLU A 88 2.74 -2.39 -9.67
C GLU A 88 4.10 -2.63 -10.32
N GLU A 89 4.85 -1.56 -10.60
CA GLU A 89 6.11 -1.59 -11.31
C GLU A 89 7.25 -0.89 -10.56
N ALA A 90 8.50 -1.24 -10.90
CA ALA A 90 9.68 -0.64 -10.26
C ALA A 90 9.81 0.87 -10.53
N LYS A 91 9.25 1.37 -11.63
CA LYS A 91 9.25 2.80 -11.97
C LYS A 91 8.43 3.63 -10.96
N ASP A 92 7.43 3.04 -10.33
CA ASP A 92 6.55 3.72 -9.38
C ASP A 92 7.29 4.05 -8.08
N ILE A 93 8.27 3.22 -7.70
CA ILE A 93 9.18 3.50 -6.59
C ILE A 93 9.89 4.84 -6.81
N VAL A 94 10.35 5.11 -8.03
CA VAL A 94 11.05 6.37 -8.35
C VAL A 94 10.12 7.57 -8.15
N ALA A 95 8.84 7.44 -8.50
CA ALA A 95 7.87 8.50 -8.30
C ALA A 95 7.64 8.78 -6.81
N ILE A 96 7.50 7.75 -5.99
CA ILE A 96 7.28 7.88 -4.54
C ILE A 96 8.55 8.41 -3.85
N GLU A 97 9.74 7.90 -4.19
CA GLU A 97 11.01 8.34 -3.58
C GLU A 97 11.32 9.81 -3.86
N ARG A 98 10.89 10.35 -5.01
CA ARG A 98 11.04 11.78 -5.32
C ARG A 98 10.33 12.70 -4.33
N THR A 99 9.26 12.22 -3.69
CA THR A 99 8.55 12.97 -2.66
C THR A 99 9.36 13.11 -1.37
N ARG A 100 10.25 12.15 -1.08
CA ARG A 100 11.02 12.02 0.18
C ARG A 100 10.17 11.90 1.45
N GLU A 101 8.86 11.68 1.32
CA GLU A 101 7.92 11.52 2.44
C GLU A 101 7.89 10.09 2.97
N TYR A 102 8.12 9.10 2.11
CA TYR A 102 8.07 7.70 2.48
C TYR A 102 9.45 7.16 2.89
N ARG A 103 9.52 6.48 4.04
CA ARG A 103 10.77 5.89 4.59
C ARG A 103 10.67 4.39 4.90
N GLY A 104 9.61 3.72 4.42
CA GLY A 104 9.47 2.27 4.56
C GLY A 104 10.16 1.49 3.45
N LYS A 105 9.80 0.21 3.35
CA LYS A 105 10.28 -0.70 2.29
C LYS A 105 9.22 -0.82 1.19
N TYR A 106 9.64 -1.22 -0.01
CA TYR A 106 8.70 -1.44 -1.12
C TYR A 106 8.45 -2.93 -1.35
N HIS A 107 7.41 -3.22 -2.14
CA HIS A 107 7.18 -4.50 -2.78
C HIS A 107 6.61 -4.28 -4.19
N VAL A 108 7.29 -4.78 -5.22
CA VAL A 108 6.89 -4.65 -6.62
C VAL A 108 6.16 -5.91 -7.04
N LEU A 109 4.91 -5.76 -7.49
CA LEU A 109 4.08 -6.88 -7.94
C LEU A 109 4.52 -7.43 -9.30
N GLY A 110 5.09 -6.58 -10.16
CA GLY A 110 5.44 -6.94 -11.54
C GLY A 110 4.30 -6.70 -12.54
N GLY A 111 3.36 -5.84 -12.18
CA GLY A 111 2.15 -5.51 -12.95
C GLY A 111 0.89 -5.53 -12.09
N SER A 112 -0.26 -5.56 -12.76
CA SER A 112 -1.59 -5.66 -12.18
C SER A 112 -2.37 -6.83 -12.79
N ILE A 113 -3.38 -7.29 -12.07
CA ILE A 113 -4.28 -8.36 -12.51
C ILE A 113 -5.04 -7.85 -13.74
N ASN A 114 -4.88 -8.53 -14.87
CA ASN A 114 -5.51 -8.15 -16.13
C ASN A 114 -6.10 -9.38 -16.83
N PRO A 115 -7.40 -9.67 -16.64
CA PRO A 115 -8.06 -10.81 -17.26
C PRO A 115 -8.06 -10.77 -18.79
N ILE A 116 -8.08 -9.58 -19.40
CA ILE A 116 -8.08 -9.41 -20.85
C ILE A 116 -6.75 -9.86 -21.46
N ARG A 117 -5.65 -9.58 -20.75
CA ARG A 117 -4.30 -10.02 -21.14
C ARG A 117 -3.94 -11.40 -20.60
N GLY A 118 -4.85 -12.06 -19.88
CA GLY A 118 -4.61 -13.36 -19.25
C GLY A 118 -3.59 -13.33 -18.11
N ILE A 119 -3.41 -12.18 -17.45
CA ILE A 119 -2.48 -12.03 -16.31
C ILE A 119 -3.28 -12.24 -15.02
N GLY A 120 -2.98 -13.34 -14.33
CA GLY A 120 -3.59 -13.71 -13.06
C GLY A 120 -2.75 -13.31 -11.84
N PRO A 121 -3.28 -13.48 -10.61
CA PRO A 121 -2.53 -13.27 -9.37
C PRO A 121 -1.25 -14.10 -9.26
N GLU A 122 -1.23 -15.28 -9.88
CA GLU A 122 -0.10 -16.21 -9.91
C GLU A 122 1.08 -15.75 -10.77
N ASP A 123 0.83 -14.85 -11.73
CA ASP A 123 1.87 -14.23 -12.56
C ASP A 123 2.52 -13.03 -11.86
N LEU A 124 1.92 -12.58 -10.74
CA LEU A 124 2.38 -11.46 -9.93
C LEU A 124 3.12 -11.96 -8.69
N ARG A 125 3.98 -11.10 -8.13
CA ARG A 125 4.77 -11.39 -6.93
C ARG A 125 3.97 -11.29 -5.62
N ILE A 126 2.71 -11.74 -5.62
CA ILE A 126 1.82 -11.66 -4.45
C ILE A 126 2.21 -12.71 -3.40
N ARG A 127 2.71 -13.88 -3.81
CA ARG A 127 3.12 -14.93 -2.88
C ARG A 127 4.32 -14.50 -2.04
N GLU A 128 5.28 -13.83 -2.67
CA GLU A 128 6.47 -13.28 -2.03
C GLU A 128 6.10 -12.16 -1.05
N LEU A 129 5.07 -11.35 -1.37
CA LEU A 129 4.52 -10.38 -0.42
C LEU A 129 4.03 -11.10 0.85
N LEU A 130 3.21 -12.14 0.69
CA LEU A 130 2.69 -12.89 1.84
C LEU A 130 3.79 -13.48 2.70
N GLN A 131 4.84 -14.04 2.09
CA GLN A 131 5.99 -14.58 2.82
C GLN A 131 6.67 -13.52 3.68
N ARG A 132 6.81 -12.29 3.19
CA ARG A 132 7.39 -11.18 3.96
C ARG A 132 6.55 -10.77 5.16
N LEU A 133 5.24 -10.99 5.11
CA LEU A 133 4.32 -10.61 6.19
C LEU A 133 4.24 -11.66 7.31
N GLN A 134 4.73 -12.88 7.11
CA GLN A 134 4.61 -13.98 8.08
C GLN A 134 5.39 -13.75 9.38
N ASN A 135 6.48 -12.98 9.34
CA ASN A 135 7.37 -12.80 10.50
C ASN A 135 6.84 -11.79 11.53
N GLY A 136 5.70 -11.14 11.28
CA GLY A 136 5.06 -10.20 12.21
C GLY A 136 5.77 -8.85 12.39
N ALA A 137 6.89 -8.61 11.70
CA ALA A 137 7.61 -7.33 11.76
C ALA A 137 6.84 -6.18 11.08
N VAL A 138 6.03 -6.50 10.07
CA VAL A 138 5.28 -5.52 9.27
C VAL A 138 3.95 -5.23 9.95
N GLN A 139 3.73 -3.97 10.29
CA GLN A 139 2.52 -3.45 10.93
C GLN A 139 1.54 -2.86 9.92
N GLU A 140 2.04 -2.32 8.80
CA GLU A 140 1.21 -1.67 7.78
C GLU A 140 1.64 -2.02 6.34
N VAL A 141 0.63 -2.29 5.51
CA VAL A 141 0.76 -2.45 4.07
C VAL A 141 0.03 -1.30 3.37
N ILE A 142 0.78 -0.49 2.63
CA ILE A 142 0.26 0.64 1.85
C ILE A 142 0.12 0.18 0.39
N LEU A 143 -1.09 0.19 -0.14
CA LEU A 143 -1.39 -0.18 -1.52
C LEU A 143 -1.29 1.04 -2.43
N ALA A 144 -0.21 1.11 -3.18
CA ALA A 144 0.13 2.14 -4.16
C ALA A 144 0.05 1.59 -5.60
N THR A 145 -0.97 0.80 -5.90
CA THR A 145 -1.35 0.43 -7.29
C THR A 145 -2.11 1.57 -7.96
N ASP A 146 -2.11 1.60 -9.28
CA ASP A 146 -2.67 2.69 -10.07
C ASP A 146 -4.18 2.85 -9.82
N PRO A 147 -4.73 4.08 -9.89
CA PRO A 147 -6.15 4.35 -9.66
C PRO A 147 -7.04 3.99 -10.87
N ASN A 148 -6.64 3.01 -11.68
CA ASN A 148 -7.36 2.48 -12.85
C ASN A 148 -8.09 1.16 -12.51
N ILE A 149 -8.79 0.56 -13.48
CA ILE A 149 -9.64 -0.62 -13.23
C ILE A 149 -8.79 -1.82 -12.75
N GLU A 150 -7.67 -2.07 -13.41
CA GLU A 150 -6.75 -3.17 -13.11
C GLU A 150 -6.08 -3.01 -11.75
N GLY A 151 -5.59 -1.80 -11.45
CA GLY A 151 -4.95 -1.46 -10.18
C GLY A 151 -5.92 -1.52 -9.00
N GLU A 152 -7.18 -1.08 -9.18
CA GLU A 152 -8.24 -1.22 -8.18
C GLU A 152 -8.63 -2.69 -7.96
N ALA A 153 -8.77 -3.48 -9.02
CA ALA A 153 -9.02 -4.92 -8.91
C ALA A 153 -7.89 -5.63 -8.16
N THR A 154 -6.64 -5.26 -8.45
CA THR A 154 -5.44 -5.78 -7.79
C THR A 154 -5.41 -5.41 -6.32
N ALA A 155 -5.68 -4.15 -5.98
CA ALA A 155 -5.76 -3.69 -4.59
C ALA A 155 -6.85 -4.42 -3.82
N ALA A 156 -8.07 -4.53 -4.38
CA ALA A 156 -9.18 -5.25 -3.76
C ALA A 156 -8.86 -6.73 -3.52
N TYR A 157 -8.15 -7.37 -4.46
CA TYR A 157 -7.68 -8.74 -4.31
C TYR A 157 -6.69 -8.88 -3.14
N ILE A 158 -5.68 -8.00 -3.08
CA ILE A 158 -4.68 -8.00 -2.00
C ILE A 158 -5.34 -7.73 -0.64
N ILE A 159 -6.29 -6.78 -0.56
CA ILE A 159 -7.04 -6.50 0.68
C ILE A 159 -7.71 -7.77 1.19
N ARG A 160 -8.46 -8.48 0.34
CA ARG A 160 -9.15 -9.73 0.73
C ARG A 160 -8.19 -10.80 1.22
N LEU A 161 -7.00 -10.86 0.63
CA LEU A 161 -5.96 -11.83 0.99
C LEU A 161 -5.27 -11.50 2.32
N LEU A 162 -5.10 -10.21 2.63
CA LEU A 162 -4.43 -9.74 3.84
C LEU A 162 -5.38 -9.57 5.04
N SER A 163 -6.69 -9.40 4.82
CA SER A 163 -7.67 -9.24 5.89
C SER A 163 -7.60 -10.32 6.99
N PRO A 164 -7.42 -11.62 6.70
CA PRO A 164 -7.31 -12.66 7.73
C PRO A 164 -6.03 -12.57 8.59
N ILE A 165 -4.99 -11.86 8.10
CA ILE A 165 -3.69 -11.75 8.77
C ILE A 165 -3.73 -10.66 9.86
N GLY A 166 -4.69 -9.74 9.79
CA GLY A 166 -4.87 -8.68 10.80
C GLY A 166 -3.86 -7.55 10.73
N ILE A 167 -3.16 -7.39 9.60
CA ILE A 167 -2.23 -6.29 9.35
C ILE A 167 -3.02 -5.03 8.95
N LYS A 168 -2.54 -3.85 9.34
CA LYS A 168 -3.15 -2.58 8.91
C LYS A 168 -2.95 -2.42 7.40
N ILE A 169 -4.03 -2.17 6.67
CA ILE A 169 -3.96 -1.93 5.22
C ILE A 169 -4.41 -0.50 4.96
N SER A 170 -3.62 0.25 4.21
CA SER A 170 -3.96 1.59 3.74
C SER A 170 -3.83 1.68 2.23
N ARG A 171 -4.50 2.66 1.64
CA ARG A 171 -4.50 2.96 0.20
C ARG A 171 -4.00 4.38 0.03
N LEU A 172 -3.25 4.66 -1.03
CA LEU A 172 -2.97 6.05 -1.40
C LEU A 172 -4.28 6.80 -1.62
N ALA A 173 -4.33 8.06 -1.17
CA ALA A 173 -5.50 8.90 -1.34
C ALA A 173 -5.81 9.08 -2.84
N SER A 174 -7.08 8.94 -3.20
CA SER A 174 -7.59 9.30 -4.53
C SER A 174 -8.20 10.68 -4.48
N GLY A 175 -7.91 11.54 -5.45
CA GLY A 175 -8.51 12.87 -5.53
C GLY A 175 -7.83 13.79 -6.52
N LEU A 176 -8.01 15.10 -6.29
CA LEU A 176 -7.56 16.15 -7.19
C LEU A 176 -6.05 16.41 -7.05
N PRO A 177 -5.34 16.66 -8.17
CA PRO A 177 -3.93 17.06 -8.11
C PRO A 177 -3.81 18.48 -7.53
N VAL A 178 -2.70 18.73 -6.83
CA VAL A 178 -2.38 20.07 -6.33
C VAL A 178 -2.15 21.02 -7.51
N GLY A 179 -2.82 22.18 -7.47
CA GLY A 179 -2.72 23.20 -8.53
C GLY A 179 -3.59 22.92 -9.77
N GLY A 180 -4.43 21.88 -9.75
CA GLY A 180 -5.46 21.66 -10.76
C GLY A 180 -6.67 22.56 -10.53
N ASP A 181 -7.37 22.92 -11.62
CA ASP A 181 -8.66 23.59 -11.54
C ASP A 181 -9.80 22.55 -11.49
N LEU A 182 -10.85 22.84 -10.73
CA LEU A 182 -12.02 21.97 -10.59
C LEU A 182 -12.77 21.80 -11.91
N GLU A 183 -12.79 22.85 -12.74
CA GLU A 183 -13.45 22.82 -14.06
C GLU A 183 -12.84 21.77 -15.00
N TYR A 184 -11.56 21.43 -14.82
CA TYR A 184 -10.85 20.46 -15.64
C TYR A 184 -10.77 19.06 -15.01
N ALA A 185 -11.35 18.86 -13.84
CA ALA A 185 -11.40 17.56 -13.19
C ALA A 185 -12.53 16.69 -13.76
N ASP A 186 -12.26 15.41 -13.99
CA ASP A 186 -13.28 14.47 -14.42
C ASP A 186 -14.24 14.12 -13.26
N GLU A 187 -15.46 13.71 -13.62
CA GLU A 187 -16.53 13.42 -12.68
C GLU A 187 -16.17 12.29 -11.69
N ILE A 188 -15.39 11.30 -12.12
CA ILE A 188 -14.99 10.16 -11.27
C ILE A 188 -13.99 10.63 -10.22
N THR A 189 -13.00 11.43 -10.61
CA THR A 189 -12.04 12.04 -9.68
C THR A 189 -12.74 12.95 -8.67
N LEU A 190 -13.71 13.76 -9.12
CA LEU A 190 -14.51 14.60 -8.22
C LEU A 190 -15.33 13.75 -7.23
N SER A 191 -16.00 12.69 -7.71
CA SER A 191 -16.74 11.75 -6.84
C SER A 191 -15.83 11.15 -5.77
N ARG A 192 -14.65 10.65 -6.17
CA ARG A 192 -13.65 10.09 -5.25
C ARG A 192 -13.15 11.13 -4.24
N ALA A 193 -12.91 12.37 -4.69
CA ALA A 193 -12.50 13.45 -3.80
C ALA A 193 -13.59 13.81 -2.76
N PHE A 194 -14.87 13.77 -3.15
CA PHE A 194 -16.00 13.98 -2.23
C PHE A 194 -16.15 12.84 -1.22
N GLU A 195 -16.00 11.59 -1.65
CA GLU A 195 -16.03 10.41 -0.79
C GLU A 195 -14.87 10.43 0.21
N GLY A 196 -13.66 10.76 -0.25
CA GLY A 196 -12.44 10.84 0.55
C GLY A 196 -12.22 12.16 1.30
N ARG A 197 -13.22 13.06 1.34
CA ARG A 197 -13.04 14.40 1.92
C ARG A 197 -12.65 14.31 3.39
N THR A 198 -11.58 15.01 3.75
CA THR A 198 -11.12 15.11 5.14
C THR A 198 -11.77 16.29 5.84
N LYS A 199 -12.17 16.12 7.10
CA LYS A 199 -12.59 17.25 7.93
C LYS A 199 -11.41 18.17 8.22
N VAL A 200 -11.67 19.47 8.28
CA VAL A 200 -10.67 20.45 8.74
C VAL A 200 -10.69 20.46 10.27
N ALA A 201 -9.56 20.12 10.89
CA ALA A 201 -9.42 20.11 12.34
C ALA A 201 -9.70 21.51 12.92
N GLY A 202 -10.47 21.58 14.02
CA GLY A 202 -10.82 22.84 14.71
C GLY A 202 -12.14 23.48 14.28
N PHE A 203 -12.86 22.89 13.31
CA PHE A 203 -14.17 23.39 12.82
C PHE A 203 -15.27 22.33 12.88
N ASP A 204 -15.21 21.39 13.82
CA ASP A 204 -16.37 20.56 14.12
C ASP A 204 -17.45 21.46 14.75
N ALA A 205 -18.52 21.74 14.00
CA ALA A 205 -19.73 22.27 14.60
C ALA A 205 -20.16 21.29 15.68
N ALA A 206 -20.14 21.73 16.95
CA ALA A 206 -20.69 20.95 18.05
C ALA A 206 -22.08 20.45 17.65
N PRO A 207 -22.47 19.20 17.95
CA PRO A 207 -23.80 18.73 17.63
C PRO A 207 -24.79 19.71 18.25
N ALA A 208 -25.57 20.37 17.39
CA ALA A 208 -26.66 21.22 17.83
C ALA A 208 -27.57 20.35 18.69
N GLN A 209 -27.46 20.49 20.01
CA GLN A 209 -28.41 19.87 20.92
C GLN A 209 -29.78 20.41 20.53
N PRO A 210 -30.79 19.57 20.30
CA PRO A 210 -32.13 20.06 20.05
C PRO A 210 -32.55 20.84 21.31
N ALA A 211 -32.79 22.14 21.14
CA ALA A 211 -33.35 22.98 22.20
C ALA A 211 -34.72 22.42 22.57
N THR A 212 -34.79 21.67 23.67
CA THR A 212 -36.06 21.45 24.37
C THR A 212 -36.50 22.80 24.95
N PRO A 213 -37.70 23.30 24.63
CA PRO A 213 -38.25 24.42 25.35
C PRO A 213 -38.72 23.92 26.72
N GLU A 214 -37.94 24.21 27.77
CA GLU A 214 -38.39 24.12 29.16
C GLU A 214 -39.42 25.21 29.45
N ALA A 215 -40.58 24.76 29.94
CA ALA A 215 -41.41 25.38 30.97
C ALA A 215 -41.80 26.87 30.80
N ALA A 216 -42.96 27.09 30.17
CA ALA A 216 -43.82 28.20 30.55
C ALA A 216 -44.54 27.84 31.87
N THR A 217 -44.23 28.59 32.92
CA THR A 217 -44.91 28.61 34.21
C THR A 217 -46.33 29.19 34.09
N ASP A 218 -47.34 28.44 34.52
CA ASP A 218 -48.67 28.94 34.86
C ASP A 218 -48.84 29.00 36.39
N PRO A 219 -49.28 30.12 36.99
CA PRO A 219 -49.67 30.17 38.38
C PRO A 219 -51.20 30.17 38.52
N ALA A 220 -51.78 29.13 39.13
CA ALA A 220 -52.95 29.20 40.02
C ALA A 220 -53.64 27.84 40.18
N THR A 221 -53.51 27.19 41.34
CA THR A 221 -54.57 26.38 41.96
C THR A 221 -54.29 26.30 43.48
N PRO A 222 -55.28 26.57 44.36
CA PRO A 222 -55.07 26.67 45.82
C PRO A 222 -55.01 25.29 46.53
N PRO A 223 -54.62 25.25 47.82
CA PRO A 223 -54.07 24.06 48.47
C PRO A 223 -55.14 23.21 49.18
N ASN A 224 -54.88 21.90 49.32
CA ASN A 224 -55.62 21.01 50.22
C ASN A 224 -54.64 20.35 51.24
N PRO A 225 -55.06 20.08 52.49
CA PRO A 225 -54.19 19.97 53.67
C PRO A 225 -53.72 18.51 53.97
N PRO A 226 -52.94 18.26 55.05
CA PRO A 226 -51.88 17.26 55.05
C PRO A 226 -52.31 15.88 55.55
N ALA A 227 -51.60 14.86 55.08
CA ALA A 227 -51.63 13.51 55.65
C ALA A 227 -50.26 13.16 56.26
N ALA A 228 -50.28 12.84 57.55
CA ALA A 228 -49.31 12.02 58.28
C ALA A 228 -50.10 11.32 59.42
N PRO A 229 -49.59 10.29 60.13
CA PRO A 229 -48.23 9.72 60.06
C PRO A 229 -48.14 8.16 60.19
N ALA A 230 -46.89 7.67 60.11
CA ALA A 230 -46.25 6.58 60.88
C ALA A 230 -46.56 5.09 60.61
N ALA A 231 -45.47 4.31 60.41
CA ALA A 231 -45.05 3.07 61.14
C ALA A 231 -43.93 2.36 60.31
N GLU A 232 -42.67 2.30 60.78
CA GLU A 232 -42.05 1.17 61.54
C GLU A 232 -41.89 -0.11 60.68
N THR A 233 -40.77 -0.84 60.53
CA THR A 233 -39.58 -1.21 61.34
C THR A 233 -38.55 -1.83 60.36
N GLY A 234 -37.24 -1.70 60.51
CA GLY A 234 -36.39 -2.66 61.25
C GLY A 234 -35.57 -3.59 60.32
N PRO A 235 -34.24 -3.76 60.50
CA PRO A 235 -33.33 -4.41 59.55
C PRO A 235 -32.97 -5.86 59.91
N THR A 236 -32.48 -6.66 58.95
CA THR A 236 -31.74 -7.90 59.26
C THR A 236 -30.51 -8.07 58.36
N ALA A 237 -29.37 -8.22 59.03
CA ALA A 237 -28.07 -8.61 58.52
C ALA A 237 -27.95 -10.13 58.27
N ASN A 238 -27.09 -10.54 57.34
CA ASN A 238 -26.16 -11.68 57.49
C ASN A 238 -25.22 -11.79 56.26
N THR A 239 -23.91 -11.52 56.41
CA THR A 239 -22.78 -12.47 56.63
C THR A 239 -22.29 -13.25 55.39
N ASN A 240 -21.25 -12.72 54.71
CA ASN A 240 -19.86 -13.20 54.56
C ASN A 240 -19.51 -14.69 54.18
N PRO A 241 -18.26 -15.05 53.75
CA PRO A 241 -17.81 -15.16 52.35
C PRO A 241 -17.10 -16.52 52.02
N PRO A 242 -15.97 -16.59 51.27
CA PRO A 242 -15.77 -17.51 50.12
C PRO A 242 -15.09 -18.86 50.47
N ALA A 243 -15.15 -19.82 49.52
CA ALA A 243 -14.34 -21.04 49.56
C ALA A 243 -13.35 -21.09 48.38
N THR A 244 -12.10 -21.39 48.71
CA THR A 244 -10.91 -21.54 47.85
C THR A 244 -10.69 -23.03 47.49
N PRO A 245 -9.47 -23.54 47.14
CA PRO A 245 -9.29 -24.34 45.93
C PRO A 245 -8.83 -25.79 46.21
N ASP A 246 -8.99 -26.68 45.24
CA ASP A 246 -8.26 -27.96 45.17
C ASP A 246 -7.66 -28.02 43.75
N GLY A 247 -6.37 -28.28 43.52
CA GLY A 247 -5.44 -29.10 44.29
C GLY A 247 -5.20 -30.41 43.55
N GLU A 248 -3.93 -30.82 43.47
CA GLU A 248 -3.39 -32.11 42.97
C GLU A 248 -2.92 -32.14 41.50
N THR A 249 -1.64 -31.86 41.23
CA THR A 249 -0.43 -32.70 41.41
C THR A 249 -0.29 -33.81 40.36
N SER A 250 0.78 -33.77 39.55
CA SER A 250 1.96 -34.63 39.77
C SER A 250 2.86 -34.75 38.52
N ARG A 251 4.07 -34.20 38.67
CA ARG A 251 5.40 -34.76 38.38
C ARG A 251 5.76 -35.37 37.01
N ALA A 252 6.90 -34.85 36.55
CA ALA A 252 8.09 -35.55 35.99
C ALA A 252 7.96 -36.07 34.54
N ALA A 253 8.95 -36.02 33.65
CA ALA A 253 10.40 -35.82 33.76
C ALA A 253 10.98 -35.29 32.43
N HIS A 254 12.05 -34.52 32.51
CA HIS A 254 13.11 -34.40 31.49
C HIS A 254 14.14 -35.54 31.69
N PRO A 255 15.18 -35.76 30.85
CA PRO A 255 15.46 -35.26 29.49
C PRO A 255 15.97 -36.33 28.49
N ASN A 256 16.23 -35.86 27.26
CA ASN A 256 17.36 -36.17 26.35
C ASN A 256 17.17 -37.10 25.12
N PRO A 257 17.87 -36.78 24.01
CA PRO A 257 17.69 -37.34 22.65
C PRO A 257 18.57 -38.58 22.44
N PRO A 258 18.54 -39.21 21.24
CA PRO A 258 19.70 -38.99 20.35
C PRO A 258 19.46 -39.16 18.83
N ALA A 259 20.52 -38.80 18.10
CA ALA A 259 21.06 -39.48 16.91
C ALA A 259 20.54 -39.11 15.50
N ALA A 260 21.39 -38.36 14.79
CA ALA A 260 21.75 -38.65 13.40
C ALA A 260 22.44 -40.04 13.33
N PRO A 261 22.47 -40.75 12.17
CA PRO A 261 23.50 -40.46 11.17
C PRO A 261 23.13 -40.70 9.68
N LYS A 262 23.86 -39.98 8.81
CA LYS A 262 24.44 -40.36 7.51
C LYS A 262 23.54 -41.00 6.42
N ASN A 263 23.32 -40.26 5.34
CA ASN A 263 23.97 -40.49 4.04
C ASN A 263 23.97 -39.21 3.20
#